data_AF-A0A7W2R3W8-F1
#
_entry.id   AF-A0A7W2R3W8-F1
#
_cell.length_a   1.000
_cell.length_b   1.000
_cell.length_c   1.000
_cell.angle_alpha   90.00
_cell.angle_beta   90.00
_cell.angle_gamma   90.00
#
_symmetry.space_group_name_H-M   'P 1'
#
loop_
_entity.id
_entity.type
_entity.pdbx_description
1 polymer ?
#
loop_
_entity_poly.entity_id
_entity_poly.type
_entity_poly.pdbx_seq_one_letter_code
_entity_poly.pdbx_strand_id
1 'polypeptide(L)' 'MTNLGLYFAKKSINRSDVSRKTGISKTRLSELSNNRKTQLRVSELYLISLAIDEDPCELLIEVCKDLKLPKG' A
#
# COMPACT_ATOMS: atom_id res chain seq x y z
N MET A 1 10.52 -2.12 -5.95
CA MET A 1 9.07 -2.30 -5.67
C MET A 1 8.90 -2.81 -4.25
N THR A 2 7.91 -2.25 -3.54
CA THR A 2 7.49 -2.61 -2.19
C THR A 2 6.40 -3.70 -2.23
N ASN A 3 6.03 -4.26 -1.08
CA ASN A 3 4.92 -5.21 -1.00
C ASN A 3 3.59 -4.57 -1.45
N LEU A 4 3.37 -3.29 -1.15
CA LEU A 4 2.22 -2.54 -1.68
C LEU A 4 2.25 -2.43 -3.21
N GLY A 5 3.43 -2.15 -3.80
CA GLY A 5 3.56 -2.07 -5.26
C GLY A 5 3.30 -3.42 -5.94
N LEU A 6 3.82 -4.51 -5.37
CA LEU A 6 3.55 -5.88 -5.81
C LEU A 6 2.07 -6.22 -5.70
N TYR A 7 1.43 -5.80 -4.61
CA TYR A 7 0.00 -5.98 -4.40
C TYR A 7 -0.84 -5.30 -5.49
N PHE A 8 -0.53 -4.03 -5.78
CA PHE A 8 -1.20 -3.30 -6.84
C PHE A 8 -1.03 -3.95 -8.21
N ALA A 9 0.16 -4.47 -8.51
CA ALA A 9 0.41 -5.19 -9.76
C ALA A 9 -0.38 -6.51 -9.81
N LYS A 10 -0.36 -7.30 -8.73
CA LYS A 10 -1.05 -8.60 -8.65
C LYS A 10 -2.57 -8.46 -8.82
N LYS A 11 -3.17 -7.42 -8.24
CA LYS A 11 -4.61 -7.16 -8.28
C LYS A 11 -5.04 -6.19 -9.39
N SER A 12 -4.13 -5.80 -10.28
CA SER A 12 -4.40 -4.83 -11.36
C SER A 12 -5.03 -3.52 -10.87
N ILE A 13 -4.61 -3.04 -9.69
CA ILE A 13 -5.17 -1.85 -9.05
C ILE A 13 -4.75 -0.58 -9.80
N ASN A 14 -5.73 0.23 -10.18
CA ASN A 14 -5.49 1.50 -10.85
C ASN A 14 -5.12 2.62 -9.86
N ARG A 15 -3.84 3.00 -9.83
CA ARG A 15 -3.33 4.09 -8.99
C ARG A 15 -4.03 5.44 -9.21
N SER A 16 -4.54 5.72 -10.41
CA SER A 16 -5.29 6.96 -10.66
C SER A 16 -6.65 6.96 -9.98
N ASP A 17 -7.33 5.80 -9.90
CA ASP A 17 -8.60 5.67 -9.18
C ASP A 17 -8.39 5.78 -7.67
N VAL A 18 -7.39 5.09 -7.14
CA VAL A 18 -7.00 5.19 -5.72
C VAL A 18 -6.68 6.65 -5.36
N SER A 19 -5.92 7.35 -6.20
CA SER A 19 -5.58 8.76 -5.97
C SER A 19 -6.83 9.65 -5.86
N ARG A 20 -7.81 9.44 -6.74
CA ARG A 20 -9.07 10.19 -6.75
C ARG A 20 -9.93 9.91 -5.51
N LYS A 21 -10.04 8.65 -5.08
CA LYS A 21 -10.87 8.25 -3.94
C LYS A 21 -10.26 8.63 -2.57
N THR A 22 -8.94 8.58 -2.46
CA THR A 22 -8.22 8.78 -1.18
C THR A 22 -7.69 10.19 -0.98
N GLY A 23 -7.58 10.98 -2.04
CA GLY A 23 -6.87 12.26 -2.02
C GLY A 23 -5.34 12.12 -1.96
N ILE A 24 -4.79 10.90 -1.92
CA ILE A 24 -3.34 10.66 -1.96
C ILE A 24 -2.83 10.95 -3.37
N SER A 25 -1.78 11.76 -3.50
CA SER A 25 -1.25 12.12 -4.82
C SER A 25 -0.70 10.91 -5.59
N LYS A 26 -0.79 10.93 -6.92
CA LYS A 26 -0.20 9.88 -7.78
C LYS A 26 1.30 9.71 -7.52
N THR A 27 2.01 10.81 -7.26
CA THR A 27 3.43 10.80 -6.90
C THR A 27 3.66 10.05 -5.59
N ARG A 28 2.86 10.32 -4.55
CA ARG A 28 2.96 9.62 -3.27
C ARG A 28 2.66 8.13 -3.41
N LEU A 29 1.61 7.75 -4.16
CA LEU A 29 1.32 6.34 -4.45
C LEU A 29 2.48 5.67 -5.20
N SER A 30 3.10 6.37 -6.16
CA SER A 30 4.29 5.86 -6.87
C SER A 30 5.47 5.63 -5.93
N GLU A 31 5.77 6.59 -5.05
CA GLU A 31 6.81 6.45 -4.02
C GLU A 31 6.53 5.27 -3.09
N LEU A 32 5.30 5.15 -2.58
CA LEU A 32 4.89 4.04 -1.73
C LEU A 32 4.99 2.66 -2.42
N SER A 33 4.73 2.59 -3.73
CA SER A 33 4.85 1.34 -4.50
C SER A 33 6.29 0.99 -4.87
N ASN A 34 7.17 1.99 -5.09
CA ASN A 34 8.47 1.75 -5.73
C ASN A 34 9.66 1.91 -4.79
N ASN A 35 9.59 2.83 -3.83
CA ASN A 35 10.69 3.21 -2.96
C ASN A 35 10.59 2.52 -1.59
N ARG A 36 11.53 1.60 -1.31
CA ARG A 36 11.57 0.85 -0.05
C ARG A 36 11.90 1.70 1.18
N LYS A 37 12.43 2.92 0.99
CA LYS A 37 12.69 3.87 2.09
C LYS A 37 11.45 4.68 2.47
N THR A 38 10.43 4.71 1.60
CA THR A 38 9.20 5.45 1.84
C THR A 38 8.31 4.67 2.79
N GLN A 39 8.00 5.27 3.94
CA GLN A 39 7.10 4.66 4.93
C GLN A 39 5.63 4.84 4.52
N LEU A 40 4.88 3.74 4.49
CA LEU A 40 3.43 3.72 4.39
C LEU A 40 2.83 4.02 5.76
N ARG A 41 2.04 5.09 5.86
CA ARG A 41 1.34 5.43 7.11
C ARG A 41 0.07 4.59 7.25
N VAL A 42 -0.35 4.33 8.48
CA VAL A 42 -1.58 3.59 8.78
C VAL A 42 -2.80 4.27 8.15
N SER A 43 -2.88 5.60 8.20
CA SER A 43 -3.97 6.35 7.56
C SER A 43 -3.98 6.20 6.04
N GLU A 44 -2.81 6.17 5.39
CA GLU A 44 -2.70 5.93 3.95
C GLU A 44 -3.13 4.50 3.60
N LEU A 45 -2.68 3.51 4.38
CA LEU A 45 -3.07 2.11 4.21
C LEU A 45 -4.58 1.94 4.31
N TYR A 46 -5.20 2.50 5.36
CA TYR A 46 -6.63 2.41 5.59
C TYR A 46 -7.45 3.08 4.47
N LEU A 47 -7.06 4.27 4.01
CA LEU A 47 -7.74 4.91 2.88
C LEU A 47 -7.56 4.11 1.59
N ILE A 48 -6.37 3.56 1.34
CA ILE A 48 -6.12 2.72 0.17
C ILE A 48 -7.00 1.47 0.20
N SER A 49 -7.10 0.77 1.33
CA SER A 49 -7.94 -0.44 1.44
C SER A 49 -9.41 -0.14 1.17
N LEU A 50 -9.94 0.96 1.73
CA LEU A 50 -11.30 1.42 1.43
C LEU A 50 -11.48 1.77 -0.05
N ALA A 51 -10.48 2.38 -0.70
CA ALA A 51 -10.58 2.78 -2.10
C ALA A 51 -10.60 1.60 -3.08
N ILE A 52 -9.98 0.48 -2.71
CA ILE A 52 -9.92 -0.76 -3.49
C ILE A 52 -10.97 -1.79 -3.05
N ASP A 53 -11.86 -1.42 -2.11
CA ASP A 53 -12.92 -2.26 -1.57
C ASP A 53 -12.40 -3.56 -0.91
N GLU A 54 -11.37 -3.41 -0.07
CA GLU A 54 -10.75 -4.53 0.63
C GLU A 54 -10.60 -4.27 2.13
N ASP A 55 -10.52 -5.37 2.87
CA ASP A 55 -10.32 -5.34 4.31
C ASP A 55 -8.93 -4.72 4.64
N PRO A 56 -8.87 -3.70 5.51
CA PRO A 56 -7.61 -3.07 5.90
C PRO A 56 -6.59 -4.04 6.52
N CYS A 57 -7.05 -5.05 7.27
CA CYS A 57 -6.19 -6.05 7.88
C CYS A 57 -5.60 -7.00 6.83
N GLU A 58 -6.33 -7.34 5.75
CA GLU A 58 -5.76 -8.11 4.64
C GLU A 58 -4.61 -7.35 3.97
N LEU A 59 -4.81 -6.07 3.67
CA LEU A 59 -3.77 -5.22 3.09
C LEU A 59 -2.58 -5.09 4.04
N LEU A 60 -2.83 -4.92 5.34
CA LEU A 60 -1.79 -4.83 6.37
C LEU A 60 -0.94 -6.10 6.40
N ILE A 61 -1.56 -7.29 6.47
CA ILE A 61 -0.86 -8.57 6.51
C ILE A 61 0.00 -8.74 5.27
N GLU A 62 -0.53 -8.43 4.10
CA GLU A 62 0.21 -8.57 2.84
C GLU A 62 1.40 -7.58 2.74
N VAL A 63 1.23 -6.34 3.18
CA VAL A 63 2.31 -5.35 3.19
C VAL A 63 3.41 -5.72 4.19
N CYS A 64 3.03 -6.28 5.35
CA CYS A 64 3.93 -6.60 6.45
C CYS A 64 4.43 -8.05 6.47
N LYS A 65 4.09 -8.89 5.49
CA LYS A 65 4.36 -10.34 5.49
C LYS A 65 5.82 -10.76 5.71
N ASP A 66 6.78 -9.89 5.37
CA ASP A 66 8.21 -10.17 5.50
C ASP A 66 8.81 -9.64 6.81
N LEU A 67 8.03 -8.92 7.62
CA LEU A 67 8.50 -8.38 8.89
C LEU A 67 8.68 -9.50 9.91
N LYS A 68 9.86 -9.54 10.52
CA LYS A 68 10.22 -10.46 11.59
C LYS A 68 10.93 -9.69 12.69
N LEU A 69 10.71 -10.11 13.92
CA LEU A 69 11.50 -9.60 15.03
C LEU A 69 12.97 -10.04 14.83
N PRO A 70 13.94 -9.16 15.16
CA PRO A 70 15.33 -9.58 15.26
C PRO A 70 15.45 -10.74 16.24
N LYS A 71 16.33 -11.70 15.96
CA LYS A 71 16.71 -12.69 16.97
C LYS A 71 17.43 -11.94 18.09
N GLY A 72 16.86 -11.97 19.28
CA GLY A 72 17.48 -11.47 20.51
C GLY A 72 18.65 -12.32 20.94
#